data_AF-A0A1C7MY05-F1
#
_entry.id   AF-A0A1C7MY05-F1
#
_cell.length_a   1.000
_cell.length_b   1.000
_cell.length_c   1.000
_cell.angle_alpha   90.00
_cell.angle_beta   90.00
_cell.angle_gamma   90.00
#
_symmetry.space_group_name_H-M   'P 1'
#
loop_
_entity.id
_entity.type
_entity.pdbx_description
1 polymer ?
#
loop_
_entity_poly.entity_id
_entity_poly.type
_entity_poly.pdbx_seq_one_letter_code
_entity_poly.pdbx_strand_id
1 'polypeptide(L)'
;MTYDLNIPISFQLDRTAIDRLKLILSRLSRFNDCTVALNYSTDNVNSKKHLRPIEINDLFDFSTLQSSHSLKIINRLTIQTDQPLMHEEIESLKAHFDLIALRTSSLDVFRSACASYDIDLISLDCKERLAFELNTRDIQLALDRDIYFELCYAPSIRDNQLKTYTIQLAKQLFEYTKGHKLIISSEAEFVSEIRNPADIFYFAKAIGLPNDLAKFTVEKHPEQLMERKRMKH
;
A
#
# COMPACT_ATOMS: atom_id res chain seq x y z
N MET A 1 1.27 -6.89 -16.24
CA MET A 1 2.14 -6.19 -15.27
C MET A 1 1.55 -6.38 -13.88
N THR A 2 2.38 -6.58 -12.85
CA THR A 2 1.90 -6.75 -11.47
C THR A 2 2.38 -5.60 -10.60
N TYR A 3 1.67 -5.32 -9.51
CA TYR A 3 1.95 -4.19 -8.65
C TYR A 3 2.14 -4.64 -7.21
N ASP A 4 3.18 -4.12 -6.56
CA ASP A 4 3.31 -4.15 -5.10
C ASP A 4 3.49 -2.72 -4.61
N LEU A 5 2.41 -2.15 -4.07
CA LEU A 5 2.36 -0.74 -3.72
C LEU A 5 2.81 -0.45 -2.29
N ASN A 6 3.39 -1.43 -1.58
CA ASN A 6 3.79 -1.24 -0.19
C ASN A 6 5.06 -2.03 0.19
N ILE A 7 6.23 -1.56 -0.26
CA ILE A 7 7.51 -2.03 0.27
C ILE A 7 8.04 -1.01 1.29
N PRO A 8 8.07 -1.34 2.60
CA PRO A 8 8.49 -0.40 3.63
C PRO A 8 9.93 0.06 3.45
N ILE A 9 10.17 1.36 3.59
CA ILE A 9 11.50 1.96 3.57
C ILE A 9 11.61 3.11 4.56
N SER A 10 12.80 3.28 5.13
CA SER A 10 13.12 4.39 6.03
C SER A 10 13.69 5.57 5.25
N PHE A 11 13.47 6.80 5.73
CA PHE A 11 14.11 8.01 5.20
C PHE A 11 15.63 8.03 5.39
N GLN A 12 16.16 7.18 6.26
CA GLN A 12 17.58 6.97 6.50
C GLN A 12 17.85 5.47 6.38
N LEU A 13 18.78 5.11 5.50
CA LEU A 13 19.06 3.72 5.15
C LEU A 13 20.46 3.33 5.58
N ASP A 14 20.52 2.23 6.32
CA ASP A 14 21.77 1.55 6.64
C ASP A 14 22.16 0.59 5.51
N ARG A 15 23.44 0.20 5.42
CA ARG A 15 23.90 -0.78 4.41
C ARG A 15 23.08 -2.07 4.42
N THR A 16 22.73 -2.56 5.60
CA THR A 16 21.91 -3.78 5.77
C THR A 16 20.50 -3.60 5.23
N ALA A 17 19.91 -2.42 5.36
CA ALA A 17 18.58 -2.11 4.81
C ALA A 17 18.64 -2.03 3.28
N ILE A 18 19.71 -1.45 2.72
CA ILE A 18 19.94 -1.39 1.27
C ILE A 18 20.07 -2.81 0.69
N ASP A 19 20.88 -3.67 1.31
CA ASP A 19 21.05 -5.05 0.84
C ASP A 19 19.75 -5.85 0.92
N ARG A 20 18.95 -5.63 1.97
CA ARG A 20 17.63 -6.24 2.09
C ARG A 20 16.69 -5.77 0.99
N LEU A 21 16.64 -4.47 0.71
CA LEU A 21 15.83 -3.90 -0.35
C LEU A 21 16.21 -4.48 -1.71
N LYS A 22 17.51 -4.60 -2.02
CA LYS A 22 17.99 -5.25 -3.25
C LYS A 22 17.46 -6.67 -3.40
N LEU A 23 17.51 -7.47 -2.33
CA LEU A 23 17.01 -8.83 -2.37
C LEU A 23 15.49 -8.88 -2.60
N ILE A 24 14.73 -7.97 -1.98
CA ILE A 24 13.27 -7.87 -2.17
C ILE A 24 12.95 -7.49 -3.62
N LEU A 25 13.59 -6.46 -4.16
CA LEU A 25 13.37 -5.99 -5.53
C LEU A 25 13.81 -7.05 -6.57
N SER A 26 14.94 -7.70 -6.34
CA SER A 26 15.37 -8.83 -7.17
C SER A 26 14.31 -9.94 -7.14
N ARG A 27 13.77 -10.30 -5.96
CA ARG A 27 12.72 -11.31 -5.85
C ARG A 27 11.44 -10.93 -6.59
N LEU A 28 11.00 -9.68 -6.49
CA LEU A 28 9.79 -9.18 -7.16
C LEU A 28 9.93 -9.15 -8.69
N SER A 29 11.09 -8.72 -9.20
CA SER A 29 11.37 -8.64 -10.64
C SER A 29 11.54 -10.00 -11.34
N ARG A 30 11.58 -11.10 -10.58
CA ARG A 30 11.68 -12.45 -11.14
C ARG A 30 10.36 -13.03 -11.63
N PHE A 31 9.23 -12.53 -11.12
CA PHE A 31 7.93 -13.10 -11.48
C PHE A 31 7.47 -12.60 -12.84
N ASN A 32 7.22 -11.30 -12.95
CA ASN A 32 6.68 -10.61 -14.12
C ASN A 32 7.24 -9.17 -14.16
N ASP A 33 6.93 -8.43 -15.23
CA ASP A 33 7.06 -6.97 -15.21
C ASP A 33 6.27 -6.38 -14.04
N CYS A 34 6.95 -5.61 -13.18
CA CYS A 34 6.35 -5.11 -11.95
C CYS A 34 6.61 -3.64 -11.67
N THR A 35 5.61 -2.99 -11.08
CA THR A 35 5.76 -1.67 -10.46
C THR A 35 5.77 -1.84 -8.95
N VAL A 36 6.80 -1.32 -8.30
CA VAL A 36 6.98 -1.38 -6.85
C VAL A 36 6.91 0.03 -6.28
N ALA A 37 6.11 0.23 -5.24
CA ALA A 37 6.12 1.48 -4.48
C ALA A 37 6.94 1.33 -3.20
N LEU A 38 7.97 2.18 -3.06
CA LEU A 38 8.69 2.31 -1.81
C LEU A 38 7.87 3.19 -0.87
N ASN A 39 7.40 2.59 0.21
CA ASN A 39 6.51 3.21 1.18
C ASN A 39 7.30 3.77 2.37
N TYR A 40 7.30 5.08 2.50
CA TYR A 40 7.79 5.79 3.67
C TYR A 40 6.63 5.97 4.67
N SER A 41 6.87 5.81 5.97
CA SER A 41 5.86 6.09 7.00
C SER A 41 6.20 7.36 7.79
N THR A 42 5.18 8.13 8.15
CA THR A 42 5.33 9.29 9.06
C THR A 42 4.14 9.42 9.99
N ASP A 43 4.43 9.64 11.27
CA ASP A 43 3.41 9.87 12.29
C ASP A 43 3.13 11.36 12.50
N ASN A 44 4.01 12.22 11.99
CA ASN A 44 3.97 13.65 12.25
C ASN A 44 4.28 14.42 10.96
N VAL A 45 3.21 14.95 10.36
CA VAL A 45 3.29 15.74 9.12
C VAL A 45 3.96 17.10 9.38
N ASN A 46 3.88 17.64 10.60
CA ASN A 46 4.32 18.98 10.95
C ASN A 46 5.80 19.09 11.36
N SER A 47 6.41 18.01 11.86
CA SER A 47 7.73 18.09 12.53
C SER A 47 8.96 17.89 11.64
N LYS A 48 8.82 17.75 10.31
CA LYS A 48 10.01 17.60 9.44
C LYS A 48 9.95 18.52 8.22
N LYS A 49 10.78 19.55 8.25
CA LYS A 49 11.26 20.22 7.03
C LYS A 49 11.88 19.15 6.11
N HIS A 50 11.16 18.85 5.03
CA HIS A 50 11.53 17.96 3.92
C HIS A 50 11.34 16.45 4.13
N LEU A 51 10.09 15.99 4.22
CA LEU A 51 9.74 14.62 3.83
C LEU A 51 9.93 14.48 2.32
N ARG A 52 11.13 14.08 1.90
CA ARG A 52 11.45 13.82 0.49
C ARG A 52 11.86 12.35 0.33
N PRO A 53 11.40 11.68 -0.73
CA PRO A 53 11.88 10.35 -1.03
C PRO A 53 13.37 10.39 -1.35
N ILE A 54 14.04 9.27 -1.08
CA ILE A 54 15.43 9.08 -1.46
C ILE A 54 15.49 8.81 -2.97
N GLU A 55 16.43 9.43 -3.67
CA GLU A 55 16.71 9.08 -5.06
C GLU A 55 17.33 7.68 -5.12
N ILE A 56 16.56 6.71 -5.62
CA ILE A 56 16.99 5.30 -5.61
C ILE A 56 18.22 5.06 -6.46
N ASN A 57 18.40 5.85 -7.52
CA ASN A 57 19.58 5.77 -8.38
C ASN A 57 20.89 6.00 -7.60
N ASP A 58 20.82 6.71 -6.46
CA ASP A 58 21.98 6.93 -5.58
C ASP A 58 22.22 5.75 -4.62
N LEU A 59 21.23 4.88 -4.39
CA LEU A 59 21.32 3.79 -3.43
C LEU A 59 22.10 2.59 -3.97
N PHE A 60 21.86 2.22 -5.22
CA PHE A 60 22.57 1.15 -5.92
C PHE A 60 22.26 1.12 -7.41
N ASP A 61 23.16 0.53 -8.18
CA ASP A 61 22.95 0.29 -9.60
C ASP A 61 21.91 -0.84 -9.81
N PHE A 62 20.80 -0.51 -10.47
CA PHE A 62 19.75 -1.45 -10.83
C PHE A 62 20.23 -2.61 -11.70
N SER A 63 21.32 -2.43 -12.46
CA SER A 63 21.93 -3.50 -13.25
C SER A 63 22.32 -4.72 -12.39
N THR A 64 22.59 -4.49 -11.09
CA THR A 64 22.98 -5.54 -10.15
C THR A 64 21.84 -6.46 -9.70
N LEU A 65 20.57 -6.11 -9.96
CA LEU A 65 19.41 -6.87 -9.48
C LEU A 65 19.18 -8.21 -10.20
N GLN A 66 19.92 -8.49 -11.29
CA GLN A 66 19.75 -9.67 -12.16
C GLN A 66 18.28 -9.92 -12.52
N SER A 67 17.54 -8.84 -12.84
CA SER A 67 16.12 -8.92 -13.14
C SER A 67 15.87 -9.49 -14.54
N SER A 68 15.00 -10.49 -14.64
CA SER A 68 14.54 -11.04 -15.93
C SER A 68 13.46 -10.19 -16.59
N HIS A 69 12.82 -9.29 -15.84
CA HIS A 69 11.70 -8.46 -16.27
C HIS A 69 11.93 -6.99 -15.91
N SER A 70 11.12 -6.11 -16.49
CA SER A 70 11.17 -4.69 -16.18
C SER A 70 10.67 -4.40 -14.77
N LEU A 71 11.39 -3.52 -14.07
CA LEU A 71 11.06 -3.07 -12.72
C LEU A 71 10.91 -1.55 -12.75
N LYS A 72 9.71 -1.06 -12.46
CA LYS A 72 9.46 0.37 -12.26
C LYS A 72 9.35 0.65 -10.76
N ILE A 73 10.05 1.67 -10.28
CA ILE A 73 9.90 2.10 -8.89
C ILE A 73 9.21 3.46 -8.81
N ILE A 74 8.31 3.59 -7.85
CA ILE A 74 7.61 4.82 -7.48
C ILE A 74 7.74 5.05 -5.97
N ASN A 75 7.51 6.28 -5.53
CA ASN A 75 7.58 6.66 -4.12
C ASN A 75 6.18 6.87 -3.55
N ARG A 76 5.92 6.26 -2.40
CA ARG A 76 4.67 6.37 -1.66
C ARG A 76 4.95 6.88 -0.25
N LEU A 77 4.06 7.71 0.28
CA LEU A 77 4.04 8.07 1.70
C LEU A 77 2.77 7.54 2.36
N THR A 78 2.91 6.85 3.48
CA THR A 78 1.81 6.53 4.39
C THR A 78 1.85 7.44 5.60
N ILE A 79 0.81 8.25 5.77
CA ILE A 79 0.60 9.11 6.94
C ILE A 79 -0.12 8.27 7.99
N GLN A 80 0.51 8.06 9.14
CA GLN A 80 -0.04 7.31 10.25
C GLN A 80 -0.46 8.27 11.35
N THR A 81 -1.74 8.60 11.46
CA THR A 81 -2.19 9.61 12.43
C THR A 81 -3.61 9.35 12.90
N ASP A 82 -3.85 9.68 14.16
CA ASP A 82 -5.19 9.74 14.76
C ASP A 82 -5.67 11.19 14.97
N GLN A 83 -4.85 12.16 14.55
CA GLN A 83 -5.20 13.58 14.54
C GLN A 83 -5.70 14.01 13.16
N PRO A 84 -6.70 14.91 13.10
CA PRO A 84 -7.16 15.48 11.84
C PRO A 84 -6.03 16.16 11.07
N LEU A 85 -5.98 15.90 9.76
CA LEU A 85 -5.07 16.54 8.83
C LEU A 85 -5.73 17.74 8.14
N MET A 86 -4.93 18.77 7.87
CA MET A 86 -5.30 19.92 7.06
C MET A 86 -5.08 19.61 5.58
N HIS A 87 -5.83 20.28 4.69
CA HIS A 87 -5.71 20.06 3.25
C HIS A 87 -4.33 20.44 2.72
N GLU A 88 -3.80 21.57 3.16
CA GLU A 88 -2.48 22.11 2.76
C GLU A 88 -1.34 21.14 3.12
N GLU A 89 -1.45 20.45 4.26
CA GLU A 89 -0.48 19.44 4.69
C GLU A 89 -0.39 18.30 3.66
N ILE A 90 -1.54 17.77 3.24
CA ILE A 90 -1.62 16.67 2.25
C ILE A 90 -1.14 17.13 0.88
N GLU A 91 -1.54 18.33 0.45
CA GLU A 91 -1.16 18.90 -0.84
C GLU A 91 0.37 19.08 -0.97
N SER A 92 1.02 19.56 0.09
CA SER A 92 2.48 19.73 0.10
C SER A 92 3.25 18.42 -0.09
N LEU A 93 2.69 17.30 0.39
CA LEU A 93 3.28 15.98 0.28
C LEU A 93 3.11 15.40 -1.12
N LYS A 94 1.99 15.67 -1.78
CA LYS A 94 1.75 15.23 -3.17
C LYS A 94 2.76 15.77 -4.17
N ALA A 95 3.39 16.90 -3.88
CA ALA A 95 4.46 17.44 -4.72
C ALA A 95 5.73 16.56 -4.74
N HIS A 96 5.89 15.68 -3.74
CA HIS A 96 7.11 14.89 -3.54
C HIS A 96 6.91 13.38 -3.66
N PHE A 97 5.67 12.88 -3.57
CA PHE A 97 5.36 11.46 -3.60
C PHE A 97 4.32 11.15 -4.68
N ASP A 98 4.48 10.02 -5.37
CA ASP A 98 3.56 9.57 -6.41
C ASP A 98 2.21 9.13 -5.83
N LEU A 99 2.23 8.54 -4.63
CA LEU A 99 1.05 8.05 -3.92
C LEU A 99 1.04 8.51 -2.47
N ILE A 100 -0.13 8.94 -2.00
CA ILE A 100 -0.38 9.27 -0.59
C ILE A 100 -1.39 8.29 -0.01
N ALA A 101 -1.00 7.60 1.04
CA ALA A 101 -1.84 6.70 1.80
C ALA A 101 -2.07 7.22 3.22
N LEU A 102 -3.20 6.86 3.81
CA LEU A 102 -3.50 7.11 5.23
C LEU A 102 -3.64 5.79 5.98
N ARG A 103 -3.12 5.73 7.21
CA ARG A 103 -3.38 4.70 8.20
C ARG A 103 -3.80 5.39 9.50
N THR A 104 -4.89 4.92 10.12
CA THR A 104 -5.44 5.53 11.33
C THR A 104 -6.17 4.48 12.17
N SER A 105 -6.13 4.66 13.49
CA SER A 105 -6.90 3.92 14.48
C SER A 105 -8.06 4.76 15.04
N SER A 106 -8.24 6.00 14.56
CA SER A 106 -9.35 6.89 14.90
C SER A 106 -10.48 6.82 13.86
N LEU A 107 -11.70 6.54 14.33
CA LEU A 107 -12.90 6.51 13.49
C LEU A 107 -13.21 7.88 12.85
N ASP A 108 -12.94 8.97 13.55
CA ASP A 108 -13.24 10.32 13.05
C ASP A 108 -12.27 10.74 11.94
N VAL A 109 -11.00 10.35 12.05
CA VAL A 109 -10.00 10.53 10.99
C VAL A 109 -10.31 9.63 9.81
N PHE A 110 -10.72 8.38 10.04
CA PHE A 110 -11.15 7.47 8.97
C PHE A 110 -12.34 8.05 8.18
N ARG A 111 -13.37 8.56 8.87
CA ARG A 111 -14.51 9.24 8.23
C ARG A 111 -14.09 10.45 7.41
N SER A 112 -13.20 11.27 7.95
CA SER A 112 -12.65 12.44 7.26
C SER A 112 -11.85 12.02 6.01
N ALA A 113 -11.11 10.92 6.09
CA ALA A 113 -10.40 10.35 4.96
C ALA A 113 -11.36 9.95 3.83
N CYS A 114 -12.42 9.22 4.19
CA CYS A 114 -13.46 8.80 3.27
C CYS A 114 -14.22 9.98 2.66
N ALA A 115 -14.46 11.06 3.40
CA ALA A 115 -15.34 12.16 2.99
C ALA A 115 -14.64 13.38 2.36
N SER A 116 -13.47 13.80 2.87
CA SER A 116 -12.86 15.08 2.50
C SER A 116 -11.37 15.03 2.13
N TYR A 117 -10.57 14.11 2.68
CA TYR A 117 -9.13 14.13 2.41
C TYR A 117 -8.79 13.77 0.97
N ASP A 118 -7.81 14.47 0.40
CA ASP A 118 -7.34 14.26 -0.95
C ASP A 118 -6.18 13.25 -0.94
N ILE A 119 -6.48 12.00 -0.62
CA ILE A 119 -5.54 10.87 -0.58
C ILE A 119 -5.86 9.84 -1.66
N ASP A 120 -4.94 8.91 -1.89
CA ASP A 120 -5.10 7.90 -2.95
C ASP A 120 -5.68 6.60 -2.44
N LEU A 121 -5.25 6.18 -1.26
CA LEU A 121 -5.68 4.93 -0.66
C LEU A 121 -5.66 4.99 0.87
N ILE A 122 -6.50 4.18 1.48
CA ILE A 122 -6.55 3.97 2.93
C ILE A 122 -5.97 2.57 3.19
N SER A 123 -4.84 2.52 3.89
CA SER A 123 -4.16 1.27 4.27
C SER A 123 -4.57 0.90 5.69
N LEU A 124 -5.25 -0.22 5.85
CA LEU A 124 -5.70 -0.68 7.16
C LEU A 124 -4.62 -1.53 7.82
N ASP A 125 -4.34 -1.25 9.10
CA ASP A 125 -3.29 -1.97 9.83
C ASP A 125 -3.73 -3.41 10.10
N CYS A 126 -2.90 -4.36 9.69
CA CYS A 126 -3.09 -5.79 9.90
C CYS A 126 -2.24 -6.34 11.07
N LYS A 127 -1.45 -5.48 11.72
CA LYS A 127 -0.60 -5.82 12.88
C LYS A 127 -1.35 -5.74 14.20
N GLU A 128 -2.52 -5.13 14.20
CA GLU A 128 -3.41 -5.05 15.36
C GLU A 128 -4.87 -5.26 14.96
N ARG A 129 -5.73 -5.47 15.95
CA ARG A 129 -7.17 -5.47 15.72
C ARG A 129 -7.61 -4.04 15.44
N LEU A 130 -8.31 -3.83 14.33
CA LEU A 130 -8.86 -2.52 13.98
C LEU A 130 -9.67 -1.96 15.16
N ALA A 131 -9.32 -0.73 15.58
CA ALA A 131 -9.86 -0.10 16.77
C ALA A 131 -11.33 0.35 16.63
N PHE A 132 -11.87 0.34 15.42
CA PHE A 132 -13.23 0.72 15.10
C PHE A 132 -13.86 -0.25 14.09
N GLU A 133 -15.18 -0.22 13.98
CA GLU A 133 -15.90 -1.01 12.97
C GLU A 133 -16.08 -0.21 11.68
N LEU A 134 -15.81 -0.87 10.56
CA LEU A 134 -16.12 -0.33 9.24
C LEU A 134 -17.64 -0.30 9.03
N ASN A 135 -18.13 0.71 8.31
CA ASN A 135 -19.54 0.77 7.92
C ASN A 135 -19.67 1.06 6.44
N THR A 136 -20.80 0.64 5.86
CA THR A 136 -21.08 0.77 4.43
C THR A 136 -21.03 2.22 3.96
N ARG A 137 -21.56 3.17 4.74
CA ARG A 137 -21.67 4.57 4.32
C ARG A 137 -20.30 5.18 4.06
N ASP A 138 -19.37 5.02 5.00
CA ASP A 138 -18.04 5.61 4.90
C ASP A 138 -17.24 4.95 3.77
N ILE A 139 -17.33 3.62 3.63
CA ILE A 139 -16.67 2.90 2.53
C ILE A 139 -17.19 3.34 1.17
N GLN A 140 -18.52 3.43 0.98
CA GLN A 140 -19.09 3.85 -0.30
C GLN A 140 -18.70 5.30 -0.65
N LEU A 141 -18.65 6.20 0.35
CA LEU A 141 -18.16 7.57 0.16
C LEU A 141 -16.72 7.60 -0.37
N ALA A 142 -15.84 6.77 0.19
CA ALA A 142 -14.46 6.65 -0.28
C ALA A 142 -14.40 6.10 -1.71
N LEU A 143 -15.21 5.07 -2.01
CA LEU A 143 -15.28 4.48 -3.36
C LEU A 143 -15.78 5.49 -4.39
N ASP A 144 -16.81 6.28 -4.10
CA ASP A 144 -17.34 7.31 -5.00
C ASP A 144 -16.29 8.40 -5.29
N ARG A 145 -15.45 8.70 -4.31
CA ARG A 145 -14.30 9.61 -4.42
C ARG A 145 -13.04 8.96 -5.00
N ASP A 146 -13.16 7.71 -5.44
CA ASP A 146 -12.09 6.94 -6.07
C ASP A 146 -10.89 6.66 -5.15
N ILE A 147 -11.13 6.59 -3.85
CA ILE A 147 -10.13 6.18 -2.87
C ILE A 147 -10.10 4.65 -2.82
N TYR A 148 -8.90 4.07 -2.89
CA TYR A 148 -8.70 2.62 -2.82
C TYR A 148 -8.51 2.17 -1.37
N PHE A 149 -8.89 0.95 -1.06
CA PHE A 149 -8.57 0.30 0.22
C PHE A 149 -7.43 -0.68 0.00
N GLU A 150 -6.44 -0.67 0.90
CA GLU A 150 -5.31 -1.58 0.85
C GLU A 150 -5.32 -2.56 2.03
N LEU A 151 -5.13 -3.84 1.71
CA LEU A 151 -4.89 -4.92 2.64
C LEU A 151 -3.46 -5.44 2.48
N CYS A 152 -2.69 -5.51 3.56
CA CYS A 152 -1.30 -5.98 3.52
C CYS A 152 -1.21 -7.43 4.01
N TYR A 153 -0.65 -8.32 3.19
CA TYR A 153 -0.68 -9.75 3.52
C TYR A 153 0.52 -10.24 4.34
N ALA A 154 1.68 -9.57 4.32
CA ALA A 154 2.88 -10.06 5.02
C ALA A 154 2.68 -10.28 6.54
N PRO A 155 1.95 -9.42 7.28
CA PRO A 155 1.63 -9.68 8.69
C PRO A 155 1.00 -11.06 8.94
N SER A 156 0.17 -11.56 8.01
CA SER A 156 -0.49 -12.86 8.12
C SER A 156 0.46 -14.07 7.98
N ILE A 157 1.67 -13.86 7.47
CA ILE A 157 2.71 -14.89 7.35
C ILE A 157 3.55 -14.97 8.63
N ARG A 158 3.75 -13.84 9.30
CA ARG A 158 4.66 -13.71 10.46
C ARG A 158 4.11 -14.38 11.71
N ASP A 159 2.80 -14.26 11.93
CA ASP A 159 2.17 -14.72 13.18
C ASP A 159 0.69 -15.11 12.99
N ASN A 160 0.25 -16.12 13.74
CA ASN A 160 -1.11 -16.68 13.64
C ASN A 160 -2.21 -15.74 14.15
N GLN A 161 -1.92 -14.92 15.16
CA GLN A 161 -2.84 -13.91 15.65
C GLN A 161 -3.01 -12.80 14.60
N LEU A 162 -1.89 -12.33 14.02
CA LEU A 162 -1.92 -11.35 12.92
C LEU A 162 -2.64 -11.89 11.68
N LYS A 163 -2.49 -13.18 11.38
CA LYS A 163 -3.28 -13.85 10.33
C LYS A 163 -4.77 -13.78 10.60
N THR A 164 -5.18 -13.98 11.84
CA THR A 164 -6.59 -13.90 12.23
C THR A 164 -7.13 -12.49 12.02
N TYR A 165 -6.38 -11.45 12.44
CA TYR A 165 -6.76 -10.05 12.23
C TYR A 165 -6.84 -9.69 10.74
N THR A 166 -5.85 -10.11 9.95
CA THR A 166 -5.84 -9.89 8.50
C THR A 166 -7.07 -10.50 7.84
N ILE A 167 -7.44 -11.74 8.17
CA ILE A 167 -8.61 -12.41 7.59
C ILE A 167 -9.92 -11.73 8.02
N GLN A 168 -10.03 -11.32 9.29
CA GLN A 168 -11.23 -10.62 9.79
C GLN A 168 -11.43 -9.29 9.06
N LEU A 169 -10.36 -8.50 8.95
CA LEU A 169 -10.35 -7.22 8.25
C LEU A 169 -10.66 -7.39 6.76
N ALA A 170 -10.06 -8.39 6.12
CA ALA A 170 -10.28 -8.69 4.71
C ALA A 170 -11.75 -9.04 4.42
N LYS A 171 -12.41 -9.81 5.30
CA LYS A 171 -13.82 -10.14 5.19
C LYS A 171 -14.71 -8.90 5.33
N GLN A 172 -14.43 -8.03 6.29
CA GLN A 172 -15.17 -6.77 6.47
C GLN A 172 -15.01 -5.86 5.24
N LEU A 173 -13.78 -5.66 4.77
CA LEU A 173 -13.51 -4.89 3.57
C LEU A 173 -14.24 -5.47 2.35
N PHE A 174 -14.19 -6.77 2.14
CA PHE A 174 -14.89 -7.42 1.04
C PHE A 174 -16.41 -7.22 1.12
N GLU A 175 -17.00 -7.35 2.31
CA GLU A 175 -18.44 -7.18 2.52
C GLU A 175 -18.91 -5.79 2.08
N TYR A 176 -18.16 -4.75 2.40
CA TYR A 176 -18.54 -3.36 2.11
C TYR A 176 -18.09 -2.87 0.73
N THR A 177 -16.93 -3.29 0.24
CA THR A 177 -16.41 -2.89 -1.09
C THR A 177 -16.96 -3.73 -2.22
N LYS A 178 -17.49 -4.92 -1.92
CA LYS A 178 -17.83 -5.96 -2.91
C LYS A 178 -16.66 -6.34 -3.83
N GLY A 179 -15.43 -6.10 -3.38
CA GLY A 179 -14.20 -6.35 -4.14
C GLY A 179 -13.80 -5.24 -5.12
N HIS A 180 -14.49 -4.10 -5.14
CA HIS A 180 -14.10 -2.94 -5.95
C HIS A 180 -13.07 -2.07 -5.22
N LYS A 181 -12.09 -1.54 -5.97
CA LYS A 181 -11.03 -0.64 -5.47
C LYS A 181 -10.29 -1.18 -4.24
N LEU A 182 -10.15 -2.50 -4.19
CA LEU A 182 -9.34 -3.21 -3.20
C LEU A 182 -7.98 -3.54 -3.82
N ILE A 183 -6.91 -3.18 -3.11
CA ILE A 183 -5.53 -3.50 -3.46
C ILE A 183 -4.96 -4.42 -2.40
N ILE A 184 -4.22 -5.45 -2.83
CA ILE A 184 -3.47 -6.32 -1.93
C ILE A 184 -1.99 -6.06 -2.17
N SER A 185 -1.32 -5.56 -1.13
CA SER A 185 0.12 -5.28 -1.16
C SER A 185 0.85 -6.18 -0.16
N SER A 186 2.17 -6.26 -0.26
CA SER A 186 2.92 -7.14 0.64
C SER A 186 3.11 -6.53 2.04
N GLU A 187 3.58 -5.28 2.15
CA GLU A 187 4.22 -4.76 3.38
C GLU A 187 5.36 -5.68 3.87
N ALA A 188 6.06 -6.31 2.92
CA ALA A 188 7.11 -7.26 3.20
C ALA A 188 8.36 -6.57 3.73
N GLU A 189 8.79 -6.98 4.91
CA GLU A 189 10.06 -6.56 5.51
C GLU A 189 11.18 -7.52 5.12
N PHE A 190 10.84 -8.75 4.73
CA PHE A 190 11.79 -9.79 4.36
C PHE A 190 11.43 -10.44 3.03
N VAL A 191 12.45 -10.95 2.33
CA VAL A 191 12.31 -11.63 1.03
C VAL A 191 11.43 -12.88 1.12
N SER A 192 11.46 -13.57 2.26
CA SER A 192 10.65 -14.77 2.54
C SER A 192 9.15 -14.49 2.59
N GLU A 193 8.74 -13.23 2.70
CA GLU A 193 7.36 -12.79 2.78
C GLU A 193 6.79 -12.44 1.41
N ILE A 194 7.64 -12.25 0.40
CA ILE A 194 7.18 -12.01 -0.96
C ILE A 194 6.50 -13.26 -1.52
N ARG A 195 5.33 -13.09 -2.14
CA ARG A 195 4.51 -14.15 -2.74
C ARG A 195 4.39 -13.95 -4.24
N ASN A 196 4.16 -15.05 -4.96
CA ASN A 196 3.86 -14.95 -6.38
C ASN A 196 2.46 -14.32 -6.54
N PRO A 197 2.22 -13.46 -7.55
CA PRO A 197 0.88 -12.98 -7.90
C PRO A 197 -0.21 -14.06 -7.91
N ALA A 198 0.09 -15.29 -8.33
CA ALA A 198 -0.84 -16.41 -8.28
C ALA A 198 -1.25 -16.79 -6.84
N ASP A 199 -0.31 -16.76 -5.89
CA ASP A 199 -0.61 -17.01 -4.47
C ASP A 199 -1.51 -15.92 -3.90
N ILE A 200 -1.27 -14.66 -4.29
CA ILE A 200 -2.09 -13.52 -3.88
C ILE A 200 -3.51 -13.65 -4.44
N PHE A 201 -3.65 -14.10 -5.69
CA PHE A 201 -4.95 -14.42 -6.28
C PHE A 201 -5.69 -15.49 -5.49
N TYR A 202 -5.03 -16.59 -5.11
CA TYR A 202 -5.66 -17.63 -4.29
C TYR A 202 -5.99 -17.16 -2.88
N PHE A 203 -5.17 -16.28 -2.29
CA PHE A 203 -5.46 -15.63 -1.03
C PHE A 203 -6.71 -14.75 -1.12
N ALA A 204 -6.83 -13.90 -2.14
CA ALA A 204 -8.01 -13.08 -2.39
C ALA A 204 -9.27 -13.94 -2.57
N LYS A 205 -9.15 -15.07 -3.30
CA LYS A 205 -10.25 -16.04 -3.41
C LYS A 205 -10.63 -16.66 -2.09
N ALA A 206 -9.67 -17.03 -1.25
CA ALA A 206 -9.93 -17.61 0.07
C ALA A 206 -10.64 -16.63 1.02
N ILE A 207 -10.44 -15.32 0.83
CA ILE A 207 -11.17 -14.26 1.54
C ILE A 207 -12.63 -14.15 1.06
N GLY A 208 -12.92 -14.60 -0.17
CA GLY A 208 -14.27 -14.63 -0.75
C GLY A 208 -14.43 -13.85 -2.05
N LEU A 209 -13.35 -13.30 -2.63
CA LEU A 209 -13.45 -12.57 -3.89
C LEU A 209 -13.74 -13.51 -5.07
N PRO A 210 -14.60 -13.10 -6.02
CA PRO A 210 -14.77 -13.82 -7.27
C PRO A 210 -13.48 -13.75 -8.10
N ASN A 211 -13.31 -14.67 -9.06
CA ASN A 211 -12.08 -14.80 -9.85
C ASN A 211 -11.62 -13.47 -10.48
N ASP A 212 -12.55 -12.73 -11.09
CA ASP A 212 -12.22 -11.51 -11.81
C ASP A 212 -11.69 -10.43 -10.85
N LEU A 213 -12.39 -10.19 -9.74
CA LEU A 213 -12.00 -9.20 -8.75
C LEU A 213 -10.75 -9.62 -7.97
N ALA A 214 -10.58 -10.92 -7.70
CA ALA A 214 -9.39 -11.45 -7.05
C ALA A 214 -8.13 -11.11 -7.86
N LYS A 215 -8.19 -11.26 -9.19
CA LYS A 215 -7.10 -10.91 -10.10
C LYS A 215 -6.88 -9.39 -10.17
N PHE A 216 -7.95 -8.60 -10.12
CA PHE A 216 -7.85 -7.14 -10.20
C PHE A 216 -7.10 -6.50 -9.03
N THR A 217 -7.04 -7.15 -7.86
CA THR A 217 -6.36 -6.60 -6.67
C THR A 217 -4.87 -6.32 -6.86
N VAL A 218 -4.18 -7.06 -7.73
CA VAL A 218 -2.73 -6.96 -7.98
C VAL A 218 -2.38 -6.49 -9.39
N GLU A 219 -3.37 -6.36 -10.28
CA GLU A 219 -3.20 -5.94 -11.68
C GLU A 219 -3.99 -4.66 -11.96
N LYS A 220 -5.30 -4.78 -12.20
CA LYS A 220 -6.14 -3.72 -12.74
C LYS A 220 -6.39 -2.56 -11.77
N HIS A 221 -6.63 -2.83 -10.49
CA HIS A 221 -6.91 -1.76 -9.51
C HIS A 221 -5.70 -0.85 -9.29
N PRO A 222 -4.49 -1.38 -9.02
CA PRO A 222 -3.27 -0.57 -9.00
C PRO A 222 -3.00 0.17 -10.32
N GLU A 223 -3.21 -0.48 -11.47
CA GLU A 223 -3.01 0.14 -12.79
C GLU A 223 -3.90 1.38 -12.96
N GLN A 224 -5.19 1.26 -12.68
CA GLN A 224 -6.15 2.37 -12.74
C GLN A 224 -5.76 3.51 -11.81
N LEU A 225 -5.32 3.19 -10.59
CA LEU A 225 -4.84 4.17 -9.63
C LEU A 225 -3.63 4.95 -10.18
N MET A 226 -2.69 4.25 -10.81
CA MET A 226 -1.49 4.85 -11.41
C MET A 226 -1.78 5.69 -12.66
N GLU A 227 -2.71 5.25 -13.52
CA GLU A 227 -3.13 6.00 -14.71
C GLU A 227 -3.80 7.32 -14.32
N ARG A 228 -4.67 7.30 -13.32
CA ARG A 228 -5.32 8.50 -12.79
C ARG A 228 -4.30 9.53 -12.33
N LYS A 229 -3.24 9.08 -11.65
CA LYS A 229 -2.16 9.98 -11.20
C LYS A 229 -1.46 10.66 -12.35
N ARG A 230 -1.18 9.92 -13.43
CA ARG A 230 -0.57 10.47 -14.64
C ARG A 230 -1.44 11.49 -15.34
N MET A 231 -2.77 11.39 -15.25
CA MET A 231 -3.68 12.36 -15.87
C MET A 231 -3.90 13.64 -15.05
N LYS A 232 -3.59 13.63 -13.75
CA LYS A 232 -3.72 14.79 -12.86
C LYS A 232 -2.47 15.70 -12.85
N HIS A 233 -1.38 15.26 -13.46
CA HIS A 233 -0.13 16.03 -13.66
C HIS A 233 0.04 16.38 -15.14
#